data_AF-A0A5C6YWI3-F1
#
_entry.id   AF-A0A5C6YWI3-F1
#
_cell.length_a   1.000
_cell.length_b   1.000
_cell.length_c   1.000
_cell.angle_alpha   90.00
_cell.angle_beta   90.00
_cell.angle_gamma   90.00
#
_symmetry.space_group_name_H-M   'P 1'
#
loop_
_entity.id
_entity.type
_entity.pdbx_description
1 polymer ?
#
loop_
_entity_poly.entity_id
_entity_poly.type
_entity_poly.pdbx_seq_one_letter_code
_entity_poly.pdbx_strand_id
1 'polypeptide(L)' 'MKVTKEQSAANRQALVDAASKLYRERGIAGVGLAEISREAGFTHGGFYGRFASKEE' A
#
# COMPACT_ATOMS: atom_id res chain seq x y z
N MET A 1 19.45 -1.01 4.95
CA MET A 1 18.81 -1.59 6.15
C MET A 1 17.76 -2.60 5.68
N LYS A 2 17.85 -3.88 6.05
CA LYS A 2 16.86 -4.89 5.64
C LYS A 2 15.60 -4.68 6.48
N VAL A 3 14.44 -4.55 5.84
CA VAL A 3 13.12 -4.56 6.51
C VAL A 3 13.00 -5.88 7.28
N THR A 4 12.71 -5.81 8.57
CA THR A 4 12.47 -6.99 9.40
C THR A 4 11.11 -7.61 9.04
N LYS A 5 10.89 -8.88 9.37
CA LYS A 5 9.59 -9.54 9.13
C LYS A 5 8.44 -8.77 9.82
N GLU A 6 8.69 -8.29 11.03
CA GLU A 6 7.73 -7.50 11.81
C GLU A 6 7.41 -6.18 11.12
N GLN A 7 8.43 -5.48 10.62
CA GLN A 7 8.23 -4.23 9.88
C GLN A 7 7.52 -4.45 8.54
N SER A 8 7.78 -5.57 7.87
CA SER A 8 7.01 -5.95 6.66
C SER A 8 5.53 -6.21 6.98
N ALA A 9 5.23 -6.83 8.12
CA ALA A 9 3.86 -7.10 8.54
C ALA A 9 3.13 -5.79 8.91
N ALA A 10 3.79 -4.91 9.67
CA ALA A 10 3.28 -3.58 9.99
C ALA A 10 3.02 -2.75 8.73
N ASN A 11 3.94 -2.77 7.77
CA ASN A 11 3.77 -2.06 6.50
C ASN A 11 2.58 -2.61 5.70
N ARG A 12 2.42 -3.94 5.65
CA ARG A 12 1.27 -4.57 5.00
C ARG A 12 -0.03 -4.16 5.66
N GLN A 13 -0.08 -4.12 6.99
CA GLN A 13 -1.27 -3.73 7.73
C GLN A 13 -1.66 -2.26 7.45
N ALA A 14 -0.69 -1.35 7.44
CA ALA A 14 -0.91 0.05 7.10
C ALA A 14 -1.47 0.23 5.68
N LEU A 15 -1.00 -0.57 4.72
CA LEU A 15 -1.50 -0.53 3.35
C LEU A 15 -2.94 -1.04 3.22
N VAL A 16 -3.28 -2.11 3.93
CA VAL A 16 -4.65 -2.66 3.92
C VAL A 16 -5.63 -1.69 4.56
N ASP A 17 -5.23 -1.02 5.65
CA ASP A 17 -6.06 -0.01 6.31
C ASP A 17 -6.31 1.20 5.39
N ALA A 18 -5.25 1.74 4.80
CA ALA A 18 -5.32 2.84 3.84
C ALA A 18 -6.18 2.49 2.62
N ALA A 19 -6.00 1.29 2.05
CA ALA A 19 -6.82 0.81 0.93
C ALA A 19 -8.29 0.71 1.33
N SER A 20 -8.58 0.11 2.48
CA SER A 20 -9.95 -0.04 2.99
C SER A 20 -10.64 1.30 3.20
N LYS A 21 -9.92 2.29 3.74
CA LYS A 21 -10.41 3.66 3.90
C LYS A 21 -10.71 4.29 2.54
N LEU A 22 -9.74 4.31 1.64
CA LEU A 22 -9.88 4.95 0.33
C LEU A 22 -10.97 4.29 -0.52
N TYR A 23 -11.09 2.96 -0.50
CA TYR A 23 -12.15 2.25 -1.22
C TYR A 23 -13.54 2.59 -0.72
N ARG A 24 -13.73 2.80 0.59
CA ARG A 24 -15.01 3.26 1.14
C ARG A 24 -15.35 4.69 0.72
N GLU A 25 -14.34 5.55 0.61
CA GLU A 25 -14.54 6.97 0.29
C GLU A 25 -14.74 7.24 -1.21
N ARG A 26 -14.01 6.53 -2.08
CA ARG A 26 -13.91 6.86 -3.51
C ARG A 26 -14.27 5.70 -4.44
N GLY A 27 -14.57 4.53 -3.89
CA GLY A 27 -14.79 3.31 -4.65
C GLY A 27 -13.49 2.71 -5.20
N ILE A 28 -13.54 1.41 -5.55
CA ILE A 28 -12.38 0.65 -6.00
C ILE A 28 -11.79 1.20 -7.31
N ALA A 29 -12.65 1.67 -8.23
CA ALA A 29 -12.22 2.21 -9.52
C ALA A 29 -11.45 3.55 -9.39
N GLY A 30 -11.72 4.33 -8.34
CA GLY A 30 -11.12 5.65 -8.11
C GLY A 30 -9.80 5.63 -7.33
N VAL A 31 -9.35 4.46 -6.87
CA VAL A 31 -8.21 4.34 -5.95
C VAL A 31 -7.10 3.51 -6.60
N GLY A 32 -5.95 4.15 -6.78
CA GLY A 32 -4.73 3.52 -7.28
C GLY A 32 -3.75 3.16 -6.17
N LEU A 33 -2.82 2.26 -6.47
CA LEU A 33 -1.77 1.86 -5.54
C LEU A 33 -0.92 3.05 -5.05
N ALA A 34 -0.70 4.05 -5.92
CA ALA A 34 0.01 5.27 -5.56
C ALA A 34 -0.68 6.07 -4.45
N GLU A 35 -2.01 6.20 -4.50
CA GLU A 35 -2.80 6.88 -3.48
C GLU A 35 -2.77 6.09 -2.16
N ILE A 36 -2.93 4.77 -2.22
CA ILE A 36 -2.88 3.87 -1.05
C ILE A 36 -1.52 3.97 -0.36
N SER A 37 -0.42 3.90 -1.13
CA SER A 37 0.92 4.02 -0.59
C SER A 37 1.17 5.38 0.05
N ARG A 38 0.69 6.46 -0.58
CA ARG A 38 0.81 7.82 -0.04
C ARG A 38 0.03 7.99 1.26
N GLU A 39 -1.20 7.48 1.32
CA GLU A 39 -2.05 7.51 2.53
C GLU A 39 -1.44 6.66 3.66
N ALA A 40 -0.83 5.52 3.33
CA ALA A 40 -0.13 4.67 4.29
C ALA A 40 1.26 5.19 4.70
N GLY A 41 1.68 6.37 4.23
CA GLY A 41 2.95 7.00 4.59
C GLY A 41 4.18 6.41 3.87
N PHE A 42 3.98 5.65 2.80
CA PHE A 42 5.05 5.09 1.98
C PHE A 42 5.34 5.98 0.76
N THR A 43 6.59 6.43 0.63
CA THR A 43 7.07 7.10 -0.58
C THR A 43 7.47 6.08 -1.65
N HIS A 44 7.26 6.45 -2.92
CA HIS A 44 7.35 5.59 -4.11
C HIS A 44 8.61 4.69 -4.24
N GLY A 45 9.70 4.98 -3.52
CA GLY A 45 10.95 4.22 -3.59
C GLY A 45 10.91 2.80 -3.02
N GLY A 46 9.96 2.46 -2.14
CA GLY A 46 9.89 1.14 -1.51
C GLY A 46 8.97 0.12 -2.20
N PHE A 47 8.09 0.58 -3.09
CA PHE A 47 6.95 -0.21 -3.57
C PHE A 47 7.24 -1.04 -4.83
N TYR A 48 8.12 -0.55 -5.72
CA TYR A 48 8.42 -1.19 -6.99
C TYR A 48 9.31 -2.44 -6.89
N GLY A 49 9.69 -2.88 -5.69
CA GLY A 49 10.54 -4.06 -5.50
C GLY A 49 9.80 -5.39 -5.39
N ARG A 50 8.47 -5.42 -5.23
CA ARG A 50 7.79 -6.68 -4.82
C ARG A 50 6.36 -6.93 -5.33
N PHE A 51 5.69 -5.97 -5.95
CA PHE A 51 4.36 -6.21 -6.52
C PHE A 51 4.44 -6.08 -8.04
N ALA A 52 4.55 -7.23 -8.71
CA ALA A 52 4.33 -7.34 -10.13
C ALA A 52 2.83 -7.15 -10.40
N SER A 53 2.44 -5.91 -10.69
CA SER A 53 1.14 -5.52 -11.22
C SER A 53 -0.09 -5.60 -10.31
N LYS A 54 -1.07 -4.77 -10.68
CA LYS A 54 -2.35 -4.48 -9.99
C LYS A 54 -3.39 -5.59 -10.20
N GLU A 55 -2.97 -6.78 -10.64
CA GLU A 55 -3.84 -7.86 -11.14
C GLU A 55 -3.71 -9.17 -10.33
N GLU A 56 -3.00 -9.16 -9.20
CA GLU A 56 -2.89 -10.28 -8.25
C GLU A 56 -3.59 -9.99 -6.91
#